data_AF-A0A371CVY8-F1
#
_entry.id   AF-A0A371CVY8-F1
#
_cell.length_a   1.000
_cell.length_b   1.000
_cell.length_c   1.000
_cell.angle_alpha   90.00
_cell.angle_beta   90.00
_cell.angle_gamma   90.00
#
_symmetry.space_group_name_H-M   'P 1'
#
loop_
_entity.id
_entity.type
_entity.pdbx_description
1 polymer ?
#
loop_
_entity_poly.entity_id
_entity_poly.type
_entity_poly.pdbx_seq_one_letter_code
_entity_poly.pdbx_strand_id
1 'polypeptide(L)'
;MPNLRTLSMWFDPELVDLFDLLSHAVHGTLPIEEREVFMLELSLDCYPELRELSLRGVGLQGPLPCILGNPFPFPNLTLLELRDSIDPDCNIVEFVEFLGQCRCLQYLTIVRFRPMDRDFDTVVSHDLLRPLPVVALAPTLRRLVLEDIDRYIARLLSAFTVPASTDIFLTKLVTTRDPNELRLAADLVEEGFLTALPDDTTRLPLVNLLTGVHFYLSHHSACLVADAGERSMSISIKVDRDCPLKLSPHIQGDIAELAAANEAILGLTLVNVGDPKFGSHDLGDILYSIPQMKTLSAFSVRPPQREGFRSFVDDVVETICQTDVNDQCTALEELNLNCLQPSDDEGLIATLETLLQRRRSQGMPLKRLRIELAGRGHNTDLSDEEQAAREIRYLETLRPLVDHVECAHRTLVDRHDLEASLLDTSTS
;
A
#
# COMPACT_ATOMS: atom_id res chain seq x y z
N MET A 1 11.37 36.25 9.70
CA MET A 1 11.91 36.46 8.34
C MET A 1 10.75 36.72 7.38
N PRO A 2 10.36 37.99 7.15
CA PRO A 2 9.05 38.33 6.58
C PRO A 2 8.85 37.86 5.12
N ASN A 3 9.91 37.68 4.35
CA ASN A 3 9.83 37.24 2.95
C ASN A 3 10.17 35.75 2.75
N LEU A 4 10.35 34.98 3.83
CA LEU A 4 10.71 33.57 3.73
C LEU A 4 9.54 32.76 3.17
N ARG A 5 9.75 32.11 2.03
CA ARG A 5 8.73 31.30 1.34
C ARG A 5 8.92 29.80 1.53
N THR A 6 10.17 29.36 1.72
CA THR A 6 10.52 27.95 1.91
C THR A 6 11.40 27.87 3.15
N LEU A 7 11.01 27.02 4.08
CA LEU A 7 11.82 26.65 5.25
C LEU A 7 12.01 25.14 5.23
N SER A 8 13.26 24.72 5.13
CA SER A 8 13.64 23.31 5.17
C SER A 8 14.73 23.10 6.21
N MET A 9 14.49 22.19 7.15
CA MET A 9 15.43 21.84 8.21
C MET A 9 15.46 20.33 8.37
N TRP A 10 16.63 19.74 8.14
CA TRP A 10 16.82 18.30 8.11
C TRP A 10 17.94 17.93 9.06
N PHE A 11 17.54 17.30 10.16
CA PHE A 11 18.45 16.69 11.12
C PHE A 11 18.15 15.21 11.15
N ASP A 12 19.19 14.38 11.07
CA ASP A 12 19.04 12.97 11.36
C ASP A 12 18.86 12.85 12.87
N PRO A 13 17.72 12.32 13.36
CA PRO A 13 17.54 12.13 14.79
C PRO A 13 18.62 11.17 15.29
N GLU A 14 19.41 11.62 16.27
CA GLU A 14 20.33 10.72 16.97
C GLU A 14 19.49 9.76 17.80
N LEU A 15 19.46 8.48 17.41
CA LEU A 15 18.95 7.41 18.25
C LEU A 15 19.88 7.31 19.46
N VAL A 16 19.49 7.89 20.59
CA VAL A 16 20.24 7.73 21.84
C VAL A 16 19.97 6.31 22.33
N ASP A 17 20.95 5.43 22.13
CA ASP A 17 20.92 4.09 22.72
C ASP A 17 21.08 4.21 24.24
N LEU A 18 19.96 4.16 24.97
CA LEU A 18 19.94 4.25 26.43
C LEU A 18 20.79 3.14 27.10
N PHE A 19 21.18 2.10 26.37
CA PHE A 19 22.12 1.07 26.83
C PHE A 19 23.52 1.62 27.16
N ASP A 20 24.00 2.64 26.46
CA ASP A 20 25.30 3.25 26.76
C ASP A 20 25.26 4.14 28.03
N LEU A 21 24.07 4.58 28.46
CA LEU A 21 23.86 5.35 29.69
C LEU A 21 23.48 4.49 30.91
N LEU A 22 22.92 3.29 30.72
CA LEU A 22 22.36 2.45 31.79
C LEU A 22 22.90 1.02 31.82
N SER A 23 24.20 0.85 31.56
CA SER A 23 24.91 -0.43 31.64
C SER A 23 24.89 -1.15 33.01
N HIS A 24 24.05 -0.74 33.96
CA HIS A 24 23.86 -1.36 35.28
C HIS A 24 22.39 -1.58 35.70
N ALA A 25 21.48 -1.94 34.78
CA ALA A 25 20.17 -2.48 35.18
C ALA A 25 19.78 -3.72 34.36
N VAL A 26 19.49 -4.78 35.08
CA VAL A 26 19.22 -6.15 34.63
C VAL A 26 17.75 -6.26 34.16
N HIS A 27 17.55 -6.88 33.00
CA HIS A 27 16.30 -7.36 32.41
C HIS A 27 15.17 -6.34 32.17
N GLY A 28 15.07 -5.92 30.91
CA GLY A 28 13.97 -5.14 30.34
C GLY A 28 14.55 -4.22 29.28
N THR A 29 14.19 -4.40 28.02
CA THR A 29 14.47 -3.43 26.95
C THR A 29 13.86 -2.09 27.37
N LEU A 30 14.69 -1.13 27.77
CA LEU A 30 14.25 0.23 28.06
C LEU A 30 13.82 0.90 26.75
N PRO A 31 12.77 1.75 26.75
CA PRO A 31 12.36 2.49 25.57
C PRO A 31 13.49 3.41 25.12
N ILE A 32 13.73 3.50 23.82
CA ILE A 32 14.61 4.52 23.24
C ILE A 32 13.84 5.84 23.36
N GLU A 33 14.33 6.78 24.18
CA GLU A 33 13.83 8.16 24.19
C GLU A 33 14.56 8.91 23.07
N GLU A 34 13.92 9.06 21.91
CA GLU A 34 14.32 10.06 20.92
C GLU A 34 14.09 11.44 21.55
N ARG A 35 15.17 12.16 21.89
CA ARG A 35 15.06 13.56 22.33
C ARG A 35 15.23 14.47 21.14
N GLU A 36 14.17 15.21 20.81
CA GLU A 36 14.22 16.25 19.79
C GLU A 36 15.23 17.33 20.20
N VAL A 37 16.29 17.49 19.39
CA VAL A 37 17.37 18.44 19.68
C VAL A 37 16.97 19.87 19.26
N PHE A 38 16.02 20.00 18.34
CA PHE A 38 15.55 21.26 17.79
C PHE A 38 14.04 21.35 17.80
N MET A 39 13.54 22.46 18.36
CA MET A 39 12.12 22.81 18.37
C MET A 39 11.91 24.08 17.55
N LEU A 40 10.89 24.10 16.70
CA LEU A 40 10.50 25.26 15.88
C LEU A 40 9.16 25.82 16.35
N GLU A 41 9.16 27.08 16.79
CA GLU A 41 7.93 27.84 17.01
C GLU A 41 7.38 28.34 15.66
N LEU A 42 6.20 27.85 15.27
CA LEU A 42 5.51 28.29 14.06
C LEU A 42 4.65 29.53 14.35
N SER A 43 5.14 30.71 13.93
CA SER A 43 4.41 31.97 14.07
C SER A 43 4.23 32.69 12.72
N LEU A 44 3.01 33.13 12.44
CA LEU A 44 2.67 33.93 11.25
C LEU A 44 3.44 35.26 11.25
N ASP A 45 3.73 35.84 12.42
CA ASP A 45 4.51 37.07 12.53
C ASP A 45 5.95 36.87 12.05
N CYS A 46 6.49 35.67 12.28
CA CYS A 46 7.83 35.28 11.86
C CYS A 46 7.88 34.86 10.38
N TYR A 47 6.83 34.22 9.87
CA TYR A 47 6.82 33.55 8.56
C TYR A 47 5.53 33.82 7.74
N PRO A 48 5.19 35.08 7.44
CA PRO A 48 3.90 35.43 6.81
C PRO A 48 3.78 34.99 5.34
N GLU A 49 4.90 34.86 4.64
CA GLU A 49 4.98 34.48 3.22
C GLU A 49 5.26 32.98 3.01
N LEU A 50 5.23 32.17 4.08
CA LEU A 50 5.61 30.75 4.03
C LEU A 50 4.68 29.96 3.10
N ARG A 51 5.27 29.23 2.17
CA ARG A 51 4.61 28.36 1.19
C ARG A 51 4.98 26.91 1.36
N GLU A 52 6.21 26.65 1.78
CA GLU A 52 6.76 25.31 1.89
C GLU A 52 7.46 25.17 3.23
N LEU A 53 7.03 24.18 4.01
CA LEU A 53 7.65 23.80 5.28
C LEU A 53 8.01 22.32 5.22
N SER A 54 9.30 22.00 5.33
CA SER A 54 9.81 20.62 5.35
C SER A 54 10.74 20.44 6.54
N LEU A 55 10.33 19.63 7.50
CA LEU A 55 11.02 19.42 8.76
C LEU A 55 11.31 17.93 8.94
N ARG A 56 12.55 17.59 9.28
CA ARG A 56 12.96 16.25 9.70
C ARG A 56 13.80 16.32 10.97
N GLY A 57 13.43 15.54 11.99
CA GLY A 57 14.13 15.58 13.28
C GLY A 57 13.95 16.92 14.03
N VAL A 58 12.90 17.68 13.71
CA VAL A 58 12.59 18.97 14.34
C VAL A 58 11.16 18.92 14.86
N GLY A 59 11.01 19.12 16.17
CA GLY A 59 9.72 19.25 16.81
C GLY A 59 9.05 20.59 16.54
N LEU A 60 7.73 20.63 16.66
CA LEU A 60 6.98 21.88 16.70
C LEU A 60 6.88 22.35 18.15
N GLN A 61 7.27 23.59 18.42
CA GLN A 61 7.27 24.17 19.76
C GLN A 61 5.99 24.94 20.04
N GLY A 62 5.40 24.68 21.21
CA GLY A 62 4.30 25.47 21.75
C GLY A 62 2.97 25.28 21.02
N PRO A 63 1.94 26.05 21.40
CA PRO A 63 0.62 25.93 20.79
C PRO A 63 0.74 26.29 19.31
N LEU A 64 0.30 25.37 18.45
CA LEU A 64 0.21 25.66 17.02
C LEU A 64 -0.73 26.87 16.83
N PRO A 65 -0.50 27.71 15.82
CA PRO A 65 -1.31 28.90 15.59
C PRO A 65 -2.72 28.49 15.19
N CYS A 66 -3.55 28.19 16.19
CA CYS A 66 -4.93 27.77 16.11
C CYS A 66 -5.74 28.82 16.89
N ILE A 67 -5.84 30.03 16.35
CA ILE A 67 -6.45 31.14 17.08
C ILE A 67 -7.94 31.22 16.76
N LEU A 68 -8.78 31.16 17.80
CA LEU A 68 -10.13 31.73 17.82
C LEU A 68 -10.07 33.22 17.40
N GLY A 69 -10.09 33.50 16.10
CA GLY A 69 -10.07 34.86 15.55
C GLY A 69 -9.21 35.08 14.31
N ASN A 70 -8.30 34.16 13.95
CA ASN A 70 -7.59 34.21 12.67
C ASN A 70 -7.89 32.92 11.87
N PRO A 71 -8.74 32.98 10.83
CA PRO A 71 -9.22 31.78 10.15
C PRO A 71 -8.14 31.03 9.34
N PHE A 72 -6.97 31.65 9.08
CA PHE A 72 -5.93 31.10 8.20
C PHE A 72 -4.51 31.42 8.73
N PRO A 73 -3.91 30.58 9.59
CA PRO A 73 -2.63 30.86 10.22
C PRO A 73 -1.45 30.82 9.25
N PHE A 74 -1.58 30.14 8.10
CA PHE A 74 -0.63 30.19 7.00
C PHE A 74 -1.38 30.17 5.66
N PRO A 75 -1.85 31.33 5.16
CA PRO A 75 -2.73 31.39 3.99
C PRO A 75 -2.03 31.02 2.68
N ASN A 76 -0.70 30.97 2.68
CA ASN A 76 0.13 30.69 1.51
C ASN A 76 0.73 29.27 1.51
N LEU A 77 0.55 28.50 2.58
CA LEU A 77 1.18 27.19 2.73
C LEU A 77 0.58 26.18 1.73
N THR A 78 1.43 25.71 0.81
CA THR A 78 1.09 24.74 -0.24
C THR A 78 1.75 23.38 0.00
N LEU A 79 2.84 23.31 0.76
CA LEU A 79 3.53 22.07 1.11
C LEU A 79 3.85 22.04 2.60
N LEU A 80 3.46 20.95 3.25
CA LEU A 80 3.82 20.63 4.62
C LEU A 80 4.36 19.21 4.67
N GLU A 81 5.62 19.08 5.08
CA GLU A 81 6.31 17.82 5.26
C GLU A 81 6.91 17.79 6.67
N LEU A 82 6.52 16.80 7.46
CA LEU A 82 6.96 16.60 8.84
C LEU A 82 7.43 15.16 8.98
N ARG A 83 8.69 14.96 9.38
CA ARG A 83 9.34 13.66 9.45
C ARG A 83 10.08 13.45 10.76
N ASP A 84 10.03 12.20 11.25
CA ASP A 84 10.91 11.67 12.28
C ASP A 84 11.01 12.59 13.51
N SER A 85 9.86 12.89 14.12
CA SER A 85 9.76 13.74 15.31
C SER A 85 8.66 13.16 16.21
N ILE A 86 9.11 12.41 17.20
CA ILE A 86 8.29 11.66 18.14
C ILE A 86 8.29 12.46 19.45
N ASP A 87 7.10 12.94 19.85
CA ASP A 87 6.89 13.89 20.97
C ASP A 87 7.26 15.36 20.69
N PRO A 88 6.76 15.98 19.59
CA PRO A 88 6.79 17.42 19.47
C PRO A 88 5.91 18.03 20.59
N ASP A 89 6.26 19.23 21.04
CA ASP A 89 5.56 20.00 22.09
C ASP A 89 4.22 20.59 21.56
N CYS A 90 3.43 19.75 20.90
CA CYS A 90 2.09 20.01 20.44
C CYS A 90 1.22 18.77 20.64
N ASN A 91 -0.05 18.96 20.98
CA ASN A 91 -0.98 17.85 21.12
C ASN A 91 -1.69 17.53 19.80
N ILE A 92 -2.12 16.28 19.65
CA ILE A 92 -2.74 15.79 18.40
C ILE A 92 -4.01 16.56 18.02
N VAL A 93 -4.79 17.05 18.99
CA VAL A 93 -6.02 17.81 18.74
C VAL A 93 -5.68 19.13 18.07
N GLU A 94 -4.75 19.90 18.63
CA GLU A 94 -4.27 21.16 18.04
C GLU A 94 -3.64 20.95 16.66
N PHE A 95 -2.89 19.88 16.49
CA PHE A 95 -2.28 19.54 15.21
C PHE A 95 -3.31 19.26 14.11
N VAL A 96 -4.34 18.48 14.42
CA VAL A 96 -5.44 18.21 13.49
C VAL A 96 -6.18 19.49 13.13
N GLU A 97 -6.49 20.34 14.12
CA GLU A 97 -7.15 21.63 13.87
C GLU A 97 -6.31 22.55 12.99
N PHE A 98 -4.99 22.60 13.25
CA PHE A 98 -4.03 23.32 12.42
C PHE A 98 -4.06 22.88 10.96
N LEU A 99 -4.01 21.56 10.70
CA LEU A 99 -4.12 21.01 9.34
C LEU A 99 -5.45 21.40 8.67
N GLY A 100 -6.54 21.41 9.44
CA GLY A 100 -7.84 21.87 8.99
C GLY A 100 -7.87 23.35 8.56
N GLN A 101 -6.97 24.19 9.06
CA GLN A 101 -6.90 25.62 8.74
C GLN A 101 -5.95 25.94 7.57
N CYS A 102 -5.07 25.03 7.18
CA CYS A 102 -4.14 25.17 6.05
C CYS A 102 -4.84 25.02 4.69
N ARG A 103 -5.71 25.97 4.31
CA ARG A 103 -6.64 25.85 3.16
C ARG A 103 -6.01 25.83 1.76
N CYS A 104 -4.76 26.22 1.61
CA CYS A 104 -4.05 26.24 0.32
C CYS A 104 -3.14 25.02 0.13
N LEU A 105 -3.15 24.07 1.07
CA LEU A 105 -2.25 22.93 1.06
C LEU A 105 -2.52 22.05 -0.17
N GLN A 106 -1.44 21.67 -0.86
CA GLN A 106 -1.45 20.81 -2.04
C GLN A 106 -0.76 19.48 -1.76
N TYR A 107 0.27 19.49 -0.90
CA TYR A 107 1.05 18.32 -0.52
C TYR A 107 1.16 18.25 1.00
N LEU A 108 0.70 17.14 1.58
CA LEU A 108 0.84 16.84 3.00
C LEU A 108 1.60 15.52 3.16
N THR A 109 2.72 15.56 3.85
CA THR A 109 3.55 14.39 4.17
C THR A 109 3.79 14.35 5.66
N ILE A 110 3.40 13.25 6.31
CA ILE A 110 3.61 13.01 7.74
C ILE A 110 4.27 11.64 7.86
N VAL A 111 5.52 11.59 8.31
CA VAL A 111 6.28 10.34 8.45
C VAL A 111 6.82 10.25 9.86
N ARG A 112 6.31 9.32 10.68
CA ARG A 112 6.71 9.18 12.09
C ARG A 112 6.76 10.52 12.84
N PHE A 113 5.81 11.41 12.53
CA PHE A 113 5.63 12.68 13.23
C PHE A 113 4.42 12.54 14.14
N ARG A 114 4.66 12.48 15.44
CA ARG A 114 3.66 12.03 16.42
C ARG A 114 3.42 13.06 17.52
N PRO A 115 2.53 14.05 17.29
CA PRO A 115 2.01 14.89 18.35
C PRO A 115 1.52 14.10 19.55
N MET A 116 1.63 14.71 20.73
CA MET A 116 1.21 14.09 21.98
C MET A 116 -0.27 13.66 21.92
N ASP A 117 -0.53 12.35 21.92
CA ASP A 117 -1.86 11.73 22.09
C ASP A 117 -1.85 10.95 23.41
N ARG A 118 -2.46 11.53 24.44
CA ARG A 118 -2.46 10.93 25.78
C ARG A 118 -3.20 9.59 25.74
N ASP A 119 -2.60 8.59 26.37
CA ASP A 119 -3.16 7.25 26.49
C ASP A 119 -3.21 6.46 25.17
N PHE A 120 -2.55 6.93 24.10
CA PHE A 120 -2.42 6.17 22.86
C PHE A 120 -1.30 5.13 22.96
N ASP A 121 -1.69 3.86 22.86
CA ASP A 121 -0.82 2.73 22.55
C ASP A 121 -1.61 1.73 21.67
N THR A 122 -0.93 0.73 21.10
CA THR A 122 -1.59 -0.23 20.20
C THR A 122 -2.43 -1.31 20.88
N VAL A 123 -2.61 -1.31 22.21
CA VAL A 123 -3.56 -2.23 22.87
C VAL A 123 -4.78 -1.51 23.43
N VAL A 124 -4.72 -0.19 23.58
CA VAL A 124 -5.89 0.63 23.91
C VAL A 124 -6.88 0.58 22.74
N SER A 125 -8.11 0.16 23.05
CA SER A 125 -9.21 0.15 22.09
C SER A 125 -9.51 1.57 21.62
N HIS A 126 -9.71 1.77 20.31
CA HIS A 126 -10.07 3.07 19.73
C HIS A 126 -11.30 3.70 20.38
N ASP A 127 -12.27 2.89 20.85
CA ASP A 127 -13.47 3.35 21.55
C ASP A 127 -13.18 3.99 22.92
N LEU A 128 -12.02 3.69 23.51
CA LEU A 128 -11.56 4.26 24.79
C LEU A 128 -10.76 5.54 24.59
N LEU A 129 -10.25 5.80 23.38
CA LEU A 129 -9.56 7.04 23.05
C LEU A 129 -10.56 8.18 22.91
N ARG A 130 -10.15 9.39 23.30
CA ARG A 130 -10.96 10.58 23.04
C ARG A 130 -11.06 10.79 21.52
N PRO A 131 -12.26 10.98 20.95
CA PRO A 131 -12.40 11.28 19.53
C PRO A 131 -11.64 12.55 19.14
N LEU A 132 -10.94 12.52 18.00
CA LEU A 132 -10.33 13.72 17.44
C LEU A 132 -11.39 14.64 16.83
N PRO A 133 -11.15 15.97 16.80
CA PRO A 133 -11.99 16.87 16.03
C PRO A 133 -11.92 16.49 14.55
N VAL A 134 -13.07 16.44 13.91
CA VAL A 134 -13.14 16.14 12.46
C VAL A 134 -12.91 17.42 11.68
N VAL A 135 -11.89 17.42 10.83
CA VAL A 135 -11.51 18.56 10.01
C VAL A 135 -11.56 18.21 8.53
N ALA A 136 -12.06 19.13 7.71
CA ALA A 136 -11.92 19.04 6.27
C ALA A 136 -10.54 19.54 5.86
N LEU A 137 -9.77 18.68 5.20
CA LEU A 137 -8.49 19.07 4.61
C LEU A 137 -8.70 20.06 3.45
N ALA A 138 -7.62 20.70 3.01
CA ALA A 138 -7.65 21.68 1.94
C ALA A 138 -8.28 21.10 0.67
N PRO A 139 -9.25 21.78 0.01
CA PRO A 139 -9.82 21.31 -1.25
C PRO A 139 -8.79 21.30 -2.40
N THR A 140 -7.67 22.00 -2.23
CA THR A 140 -6.53 22.01 -3.16
C THR A 140 -5.59 20.82 -2.99
N LEU A 141 -5.81 19.96 -1.99
CA LEU A 141 -4.92 18.85 -1.66
C LEU A 141 -4.88 17.84 -2.81
N ARG A 142 -3.69 17.59 -3.33
CA ARG A 142 -3.44 16.65 -4.42
C ARG A 142 -2.81 15.36 -3.94
N ARG A 143 -2.04 15.42 -2.86
CA ARG A 143 -1.30 14.28 -2.32
C ARG A 143 -1.29 14.29 -0.80
N LEU A 144 -1.65 13.16 -0.21
CA LEU A 144 -1.53 12.84 1.22
C LEU A 144 -0.61 11.63 1.38
N VAL A 145 0.48 11.78 2.14
CA VAL A 145 1.40 10.70 2.47
C VAL A 145 1.46 10.53 3.98
N LEU A 146 1.14 9.33 4.48
CA LEU A 146 1.25 8.96 5.88
C LEU A 146 2.14 7.71 6.00
N GLU A 147 3.23 7.79 6.74
CA GLU A 147 4.12 6.64 7.01
C GLU A 147 4.33 6.52 8.52
N ASP A 148 3.75 5.49 9.12
CA ASP A 148 3.80 5.25 10.56
C ASP A 148 3.30 3.82 10.91
N ILE A 149 3.15 3.50 12.20
CA ILE A 149 2.39 2.31 12.62
C ILE A 149 0.92 2.47 12.17
N ASP A 150 0.33 1.37 11.69
CA ASP A 150 -1.01 1.33 11.10
C ASP A 150 -2.10 1.97 11.97
N ARG A 151 -2.14 1.68 13.27
CA ARG A 151 -3.15 2.25 14.19
C ARG A 151 -3.03 3.75 14.33
N TYR A 152 -1.82 4.30 14.26
CA TYR A 152 -1.61 5.75 14.31
C TYR A 152 -2.01 6.42 12.99
N ILE A 153 -1.77 5.76 11.85
CA ILE A 153 -2.30 6.19 10.55
C ILE A 153 -3.84 6.22 10.59
N ALA A 154 -4.48 5.13 11.03
CA ALA A 154 -5.93 5.04 11.16
C ALA A 154 -6.48 6.12 12.11
N ARG A 155 -5.80 6.34 13.24
CA ARG A 155 -6.11 7.40 14.21
C ARG A 155 -6.11 8.78 13.57
N LEU A 156 -5.08 9.16 12.82
CA LEU A 156 -5.04 10.44 12.12
C LEU A 156 -6.11 10.54 11.02
N LEU A 157 -6.26 9.50 10.19
CA LEU A 157 -7.26 9.47 9.11
C LEU A 157 -8.69 9.59 9.64
N SER A 158 -8.99 9.09 10.84
CA SER A 158 -10.31 9.24 11.47
C SER A 158 -10.72 10.70 11.66
N ALA A 159 -9.75 11.61 11.77
CA ALA A 159 -9.96 13.04 11.95
C ALA A 159 -10.13 13.80 10.62
N PHE A 160 -9.79 13.20 9.47
CA PHE A 160 -9.73 13.91 8.20
C PHE A 160 -10.94 13.63 7.33
N THR A 161 -11.51 14.68 6.76
CA THR A 161 -12.32 14.59 5.54
C THR A 161 -11.43 14.92 4.36
N VAL A 162 -11.09 13.89 3.58
CA VAL A 162 -10.13 13.99 2.47
C VAL A 162 -10.87 14.29 1.17
N PRO A 163 -10.41 15.26 0.34
CA PRO A 163 -11.00 15.50 -0.97
C PRO A 163 -10.89 14.26 -1.88
N ALA A 164 -11.94 14.00 -2.68
CA ALA A 164 -11.94 12.89 -3.65
C ALA A 164 -10.86 13.02 -4.75
N SER A 165 -10.29 14.23 -4.92
CA SER A 165 -9.24 14.52 -5.90
C SER A 165 -7.81 14.31 -5.37
N THR A 166 -7.65 13.78 -4.16
CA THR A 166 -6.35 13.60 -3.49
C THR A 166 -5.84 12.18 -3.65
N ASP A 167 -4.63 12.00 -4.17
CA ASP A 167 -3.93 10.69 -4.13
C ASP A 167 -3.47 10.39 -2.69
N ILE A 168 -3.74 9.18 -2.21
CA ILE A 168 -3.46 8.78 -0.81
C ILE A 168 -2.41 7.68 -0.79
N PHE A 169 -1.32 7.91 -0.06
CA PHE A 169 -0.22 6.96 0.10
C PHE A 169 -0.03 6.67 1.59
N LEU A 170 -0.32 5.43 1.99
CA LEU A 170 -0.15 4.96 3.36
C LEU A 170 0.98 3.94 3.39
N THR A 171 1.89 4.07 4.35
CA THR A 171 2.97 3.10 4.56
C THR A 171 2.93 2.63 6.01
N LYS A 172 2.45 1.41 6.23
CA LYS A 172 2.52 0.70 7.50
C LYS A 172 3.96 0.31 7.78
N LEU A 173 4.52 0.85 8.85
CA LEU A 173 5.83 0.46 9.36
C LEU A 173 5.70 -0.70 10.35
N VAL A 174 6.45 -1.77 10.10
CA VAL A 174 6.61 -2.88 11.05
C VAL A 174 8.01 -2.80 11.65
N THR A 175 8.10 -2.21 12.84
CA THR A 175 9.36 -2.07 13.60
C THR A 175 9.18 -2.58 15.03
N THR A 176 10.23 -3.18 15.60
CA THR A 176 10.27 -3.68 16.98
C THR A 176 10.73 -2.62 17.98
N ARG A 177 11.10 -1.42 17.51
CA ARG A 177 11.70 -0.36 18.34
C ARG A 177 10.73 0.73 18.76
N ASP A 178 9.47 0.61 18.34
CA ASP A 178 8.48 1.64 18.60
C ASP A 178 7.91 1.55 20.02
N PRO A 179 8.01 2.59 20.86
CA PRO A 179 7.53 2.53 22.24
C PRO A 179 6.00 2.47 22.36
N ASN A 180 5.26 2.89 21.34
CA ASN A 180 3.79 2.85 21.34
C ASN A 180 3.24 1.56 20.70
N GLU A 181 4.11 0.75 20.08
CA GLU A 181 3.75 -0.55 19.50
C GLU A 181 3.98 -1.67 20.52
N LEU A 182 2.89 -2.16 21.10
CA LEU A 182 2.89 -3.24 22.09
C LEU A 182 2.58 -4.61 21.48
N ARG A 183 2.17 -4.68 20.20
CA ARG A 183 1.97 -5.95 19.49
C ARG A 183 3.30 -6.58 19.08
N LEU A 184 3.33 -7.90 18.95
CA LEU A 184 4.55 -8.60 18.51
C LEU A 184 4.73 -8.39 17.00
N ALA A 185 5.98 -8.27 16.55
CA ALA A 185 6.29 -8.16 15.12
C ALA A 185 5.73 -9.33 14.28
N ALA A 186 5.57 -10.51 14.89
CA ALA A 186 4.93 -11.67 14.25
C ALA A 186 3.46 -11.41 13.91
N ASP A 187 2.73 -10.76 14.82
CA ASP A 187 1.32 -10.44 14.59
C ASP A 187 1.20 -9.35 13.50
N LEU A 188 2.10 -8.35 13.52
CA LEU A 188 2.09 -7.21 12.61
C LEU A 188 2.33 -7.58 11.14
N VAL A 189 3.16 -8.59 10.87
CA VAL A 189 3.44 -9.06 9.49
C VAL A 189 2.34 -9.93 8.91
N GLU A 190 1.43 -10.43 9.76
CA GLU A 190 0.26 -11.22 9.37
C GLU A 190 -1.00 -10.35 9.20
N GLU A 191 -1.09 -9.23 9.89
CA GLU A 191 -2.18 -8.26 9.72
C GLU A 191 -2.28 -7.74 8.28
N GLY A 192 -3.52 -7.48 7.85
CA GLY A 192 -3.84 -6.97 6.51
C GLY A 192 -3.44 -5.51 6.27
N PHE A 193 -3.59 -5.06 5.03
CA PHE A 193 -3.34 -3.67 4.63
C PHE A 193 -4.35 -2.70 5.24
N LEU A 194 -5.61 -3.12 5.38
CA LEU A 194 -6.69 -2.21 5.77
C LEU A 194 -6.64 -1.81 7.24
N THR A 195 -5.77 -2.40 8.06
CA THR A 195 -5.57 -1.96 9.45
C THR A 195 -5.04 -0.52 9.57
N ALA A 196 -4.51 0.03 8.47
CA ALA A 196 -4.11 1.42 8.38
C ALA A 196 -5.28 2.39 8.10
N LEU A 197 -6.49 1.87 7.82
CA LEU A 197 -7.70 2.67 7.62
C LEU A 197 -8.51 2.79 8.92
N PRO A 198 -9.24 3.90 9.11
CA PRO A 198 -10.19 4.01 10.21
C PRO A 198 -11.43 3.13 9.97
N ASP A 199 -12.06 2.66 11.05
CA ASP A 199 -13.31 1.87 10.99
C ASP A 199 -14.44 2.58 10.19
N ASP A 200 -14.52 3.92 10.30
CA ASP A 200 -15.40 4.75 9.49
C ASP A 200 -14.65 5.35 8.30
N THR A 201 -14.78 4.71 7.14
CA THR A 201 -14.18 5.15 5.88
C THR A 201 -15.04 6.14 5.08
N THR A 202 -16.20 6.57 5.59
CA THR A 202 -17.11 7.49 4.87
C THR A 202 -16.47 8.83 4.49
N ARG A 203 -15.39 9.20 5.19
CA ARG A 203 -14.61 10.43 5.00
C ARG A 203 -13.40 10.28 4.07
N LEU A 204 -13.25 9.10 3.48
CA LEU A 204 -12.25 8.75 2.48
C LEU A 204 -12.98 8.43 1.16
N PRO A 205 -13.44 9.43 0.39
CA PRO A 205 -14.31 9.22 -0.77
C PRO A 205 -13.74 8.26 -1.81
N LEU A 206 -12.40 8.20 -1.93
CA LEU A 206 -11.72 7.29 -2.85
C LEU A 206 -12.03 5.82 -2.61
N VAL A 207 -12.29 5.39 -1.37
CA VAL A 207 -12.62 3.97 -1.05
C VAL A 207 -13.90 3.53 -1.76
N ASN A 208 -14.86 4.44 -1.91
CA ASN A 208 -16.14 4.18 -2.58
C ASN A 208 -16.06 4.31 -4.11
N LEU A 209 -14.93 4.78 -4.65
CA LEU A 209 -14.73 5.00 -6.10
C LEU A 209 -13.83 3.93 -6.72
N LEU A 210 -13.40 2.94 -5.94
CA LEU A 210 -12.51 1.89 -6.40
C LEU A 210 -13.18 1.02 -7.46
N THR A 211 -12.43 0.74 -8.52
CA THR A 211 -12.86 -0.11 -9.64
C THR A 211 -11.92 -1.30 -9.85
N GLY A 212 -10.68 -1.19 -9.39
CA GLY A 212 -9.68 -2.24 -9.44
C GLY A 212 -8.80 -2.28 -8.20
N VAL A 213 -8.31 -3.47 -7.87
CA VAL A 213 -7.42 -3.70 -6.74
C VAL A 213 -6.20 -4.47 -7.22
N HIS A 214 -5.01 -4.01 -6.83
CA HIS A 214 -3.73 -4.57 -7.25
C HIS A 214 -2.87 -4.89 -6.02
N PHE A 215 -2.39 -6.12 -5.91
CA PHE A 215 -1.49 -6.56 -4.86
C PHE A 215 -0.11 -6.84 -5.45
N TYR A 216 0.94 -6.25 -4.85
CA TYR A 216 2.34 -6.49 -5.17
C TYR A 216 3.00 -7.07 -3.94
N LEU A 217 3.45 -8.32 -4.02
CA LEU A 217 3.93 -9.05 -2.85
C LEU A 217 5.38 -9.49 -3.04
N SER A 218 6.20 -9.23 -2.03
CA SER A 218 7.56 -9.74 -1.93
C SER A 218 7.82 -10.31 -0.53
N HIS A 219 9.05 -10.75 -0.26
CA HIS A 219 9.43 -11.24 1.06
C HIS A 219 9.56 -10.14 2.13
N HIS A 220 9.84 -8.91 1.72
CA HIS A 220 10.21 -7.81 2.63
C HIS A 220 9.28 -6.59 2.51
N SER A 221 8.45 -6.56 1.48
CA SER A 221 7.54 -5.47 1.20
C SER A 221 6.30 -6.00 0.51
N ALA A 222 5.17 -5.38 0.82
CA ALA A 222 3.91 -5.66 0.14
C ALA A 222 3.20 -4.34 -0.12
N CYS A 223 2.45 -4.25 -1.21
CA CYS A 223 1.70 -3.06 -1.57
C CYS A 223 0.34 -3.44 -2.12
N LEU A 224 -0.70 -2.79 -1.59
CA LEU A 224 -2.06 -2.76 -2.10
C LEU A 224 -2.25 -1.44 -2.83
N VAL A 225 -2.68 -1.48 -4.08
CA VAL A 225 -3.09 -0.30 -4.84
C VAL A 225 -4.56 -0.45 -5.21
N ALA A 226 -5.37 0.50 -4.78
CA ALA A 226 -6.77 0.57 -5.09
C ALA A 226 -6.99 1.72 -6.09
N ASP A 227 -7.46 1.37 -7.28
CA ASP A 227 -7.57 2.27 -8.44
C ASP A 227 -8.99 2.83 -8.58
N ALA A 228 -9.10 4.16 -8.63
CA ALA A 228 -10.32 4.93 -8.88
C ALA A 228 -10.26 5.72 -10.21
N GLY A 229 -9.42 5.28 -11.17
CA GLY A 229 -9.26 5.87 -12.49
C GLY A 229 -8.13 6.90 -12.55
N GLU A 230 -8.46 8.18 -12.40
CA GLU A 230 -7.43 9.25 -12.40
C GLU A 230 -6.70 9.38 -11.06
N ARG A 231 -7.20 8.69 -10.03
CA ARG A 231 -6.72 8.76 -8.65
C ARG A 231 -6.54 7.36 -8.09
N SER A 232 -5.60 7.23 -7.17
CA SER A 232 -5.33 5.96 -6.50
C SER A 232 -5.11 6.15 -5.01
N MET A 233 -5.40 5.07 -4.28
CA MET A 233 -4.98 4.87 -2.91
C MET A 233 -3.97 3.73 -2.90
N SER A 234 -2.81 3.92 -2.29
CA SER A 234 -1.83 2.85 -2.10
C SER A 234 -1.56 2.64 -0.61
N ILE A 235 -1.57 1.39 -0.17
CA ILE A 235 -1.17 0.98 1.18
C ILE A 235 0.01 0.03 1.06
N SER A 236 1.18 0.44 1.54
CA SER A 236 2.40 -0.35 1.55
C SER A 236 2.73 -0.83 2.96
N ILE A 237 3.34 -2.01 3.06
CA ILE A 237 3.89 -2.54 4.31
C ILE A 237 5.41 -2.57 4.16
N LYS A 238 6.10 -1.89 5.08
CA LYS A 238 7.55 -1.79 5.14
C LYS A 238 8.02 -2.41 6.44
N VAL A 239 8.79 -3.48 6.32
CA VAL A 239 9.36 -4.21 7.44
C VAL A 239 10.77 -3.72 7.71
N ASP A 240 11.09 -3.41 8.97
CA ASP A 240 12.44 -3.01 9.37
C ASP A 240 13.46 -4.13 9.08
N ARG A 241 14.69 -3.76 8.70
CA ARG A 241 15.73 -4.72 8.26
C ARG A 241 16.09 -5.72 9.35
N ASP A 242 15.95 -5.31 10.61
CA ASP A 242 16.25 -6.13 11.77
C ASP A 242 15.11 -7.10 12.15
N CYS A 243 13.99 -7.05 11.44
CA CYS A 243 12.89 -8.00 11.62
C CYS A 243 13.17 -9.28 10.80
N PRO A 244 13.45 -10.43 11.44
CA PRO A 244 13.81 -11.66 10.73
C PRO A 244 12.60 -12.39 10.10
N LEU A 245 11.40 -11.82 10.22
CA LEU A 245 10.15 -12.46 9.84
C LEU A 245 9.83 -12.24 8.36
N LYS A 246 9.24 -13.25 7.73
CA LYS A 246 8.77 -13.16 6.34
C LYS A 246 7.40 -12.51 6.34
N LEU A 247 7.20 -11.54 5.45
CA LEU A 247 5.92 -10.87 5.28
C LEU A 247 4.87 -11.83 4.66
N SER A 248 3.69 -11.88 5.27
CA SER A 248 2.53 -12.71 4.89
C SER A 248 1.21 -12.04 5.29
N PRO A 249 0.86 -10.90 4.66
CA PRO A 249 -0.29 -10.10 5.07
C PRO A 249 -1.60 -10.84 4.77
N HIS A 250 -2.62 -10.63 5.59
CA HIS A 250 -3.95 -11.25 5.48
C HIS A 250 -4.79 -10.66 4.33
N ILE A 251 -4.37 -10.94 3.09
CA ILE A 251 -4.98 -10.43 1.85
C ILE A 251 -6.44 -10.87 1.69
N GLN A 252 -6.77 -12.08 2.12
CA GLN A 252 -8.14 -12.60 2.06
C GLN A 252 -9.11 -11.68 2.81
N GLY A 253 -8.76 -11.28 4.03
CA GLY A 253 -9.58 -10.36 4.83
C GLY A 253 -9.71 -9.00 4.15
N ASP A 254 -8.61 -8.45 3.64
CA ASP A 254 -8.62 -7.14 2.97
C ASP A 254 -9.52 -7.14 1.72
N ILE A 255 -9.46 -8.20 0.91
CA ILE A 255 -10.31 -8.29 -0.29
C ILE A 255 -11.78 -8.46 0.09
N ALA A 256 -12.09 -9.30 1.08
CA ALA A 256 -13.45 -9.49 1.55
C ALA A 256 -14.06 -8.19 2.07
N GLU A 257 -13.30 -7.40 2.82
CA GLU A 257 -13.73 -6.11 3.33
C GLU A 257 -13.92 -5.07 2.21
N LEU A 258 -12.97 -4.96 1.28
CA LEU A 258 -13.11 -4.05 0.13
C LEU A 258 -14.31 -4.41 -0.75
N ALA A 259 -14.52 -5.70 -1.02
CA ALA A 259 -15.63 -6.17 -1.84
C ALA A 259 -16.98 -5.97 -1.14
N ALA A 260 -17.04 -6.14 0.18
CA ALA A 260 -18.23 -5.84 0.97
C ALA A 260 -18.56 -4.34 1.00
N ALA A 261 -17.54 -3.48 0.98
CA ALA A 261 -17.71 -2.04 0.97
C ALA A 261 -18.09 -1.48 -0.42
N ASN A 262 -17.61 -2.12 -1.50
CA ASN A 262 -17.75 -1.59 -2.85
C ASN A 262 -17.94 -2.67 -3.92
N GLU A 263 -19.18 -2.84 -4.37
CA GLU A 263 -19.55 -3.78 -5.45
C GLU A 263 -19.03 -3.35 -6.85
N ALA A 264 -18.51 -2.13 -7.01
CA ALA A 264 -17.98 -1.63 -8.28
C ALA A 264 -16.56 -2.12 -8.60
N ILE A 265 -15.94 -2.88 -7.70
CA ILE A 265 -14.65 -3.52 -7.93
C ILE A 265 -14.85 -4.66 -8.95
N LEU A 266 -14.30 -4.47 -10.15
CA LEU A 266 -14.42 -5.43 -11.26
C LEU A 266 -13.08 -6.01 -11.69
N GLY A 267 -11.97 -5.46 -11.21
CA GLY A 267 -10.62 -5.89 -11.57
C GLY A 267 -9.78 -6.31 -10.35
N LEU A 268 -9.12 -7.46 -10.45
CA LEU A 268 -8.11 -7.90 -9.49
C LEU A 268 -6.78 -8.13 -10.21
N THR A 269 -5.70 -7.60 -9.65
CA THR A 269 -4.34 -7.86 -10.08
C THR A 269 -3.54 -8.42 -8.93
N LEU A 270 -2.90 -9.57 -9.13
CA LEU A 270 -2.02 -10.22 -8.16
C LEU A 270 -0.63 -10.33 -8.78
N VAL A 271 0.35 -9.68 -8.17
CA VAL A 271 1.74 -9.70 -8.59
C VAL A 271 2.59 -10.31 -7.48
N ASN A 272 3.22 -11.43 -7.78
CA ASN A 272 4.09 -12.14 -6.84
C ASN A 272 5.57 -11.99 -7.24
N VAL A 273 6.43 -11.68 -6.28
CA VAL A 273 7.88 -11.61 -6.48
C VAL A 273 8.57 -12.74 -5.73
N GLY A 274 8.96 -13.80 -6.46
CA GLY A 274 9.67 -14.95 -5.90
C GLY A 274 8.72 -16.07 -5.49
N ASP A 275 8.88 -16.60 -4.27
CA ASP A 275 8.05 -17.73 -3.79
C ASP A 275 6.58 -17.29 -3.66
N PRO A 276 5.59 -18.15 -4.02
CA PRO A 276 4.18 -17.82 -3.91
C PRO A 276 3.79 -17.49 -2.47
N LYS A 277 3.04 -16.40 -2.32
CA LYS A 277 2.51 -15.91 -1.03
C LYS A 277 1.09 -16.38 -0.73
N PHE A 278 0.48 -17.09 -1.67
CA PHE A 278 -0.88 -17.59 -1.56
C PHE A 278 -0.87 -19.12 -1.53
N GLY A 279 -1.62 -19.71 -0.60
CA GLY A 279 -2.07 -21.08 -0.75
C GLY A 279 -3.22 -21.19 -1.76
N SER A 280 -3.49 -22.39 -2.26
CA SER A 280 -4.62 -22.65 -3.16
C SER A 280 -5.98 -22.36 -2.51
N HIS A 281 -6.11 -22.61 -1.20
CA HIS A 281 -7.31 -22.27 -0.44
C HIS A 281 -7.52 -20.74 -0.37
N ASP A 282 -6.46 -19.98 -0.10
CA ASP A 282 -6.52 -18.51 -0.03
C ASP A 282 -6.97 -17.92 -1.36
N LEU A 283 -6.46 -18.43 -2.48
CA LEU A 283 -6.87 -18.00 -3.82
C LEU A 283 -8.35 -18.25 -4.07
N GLY A 284 -8.88 -19.42 -3.69
CA GLY A 284 -10.30 -19.73 -3.84
C GLY A 284 -11.19 -18.72 -3.11
N ASP A 285 -10.85 -18.41 -1.87
CA ASP A 285 -11.61 -17.46 -1.05
C ASP A 285 -11.51 -16.02 -1.57
N ILE A 286 -10.32 -15.63 -2.05
CA ILE A 286 -10.10 -14.33 -2.72
C ILE A 286 -11.00 -14.19 -3.95
N LEU A 287 -11.01 -15.19 -4.82
CA LEU A 287 -11.81 -15.17 -6.05
C LEU A 287 -13.31 -15.23 -5.77
N TYR A 288 -13.71 -15.88 -4.68
CA TYR A 288 -15.11 -15.91 -4.23
C TYR A 288 -15.58 -14.54 -3.70
N SER A 289 -14.68 -13.75 -3.12
CA SER A 289 -15.01 -12.46 -2.52
C SER A 289 -15.45 -11.41 -3.55
N ILE A 290 -15.07 -11.56 -4.83
CA ILE A 290 -15.44 -10.62 -5.91
C ILE A 290 -16.20 -11.37 -7.01
N PRO A 291 -17.48 -11.76 -6.79
CA PRO A 291 -18.23 -12.58 -7.75
C PRO A 291 -18.48 -11.86 -9.09
N GLN A 292 -18.52 -10.52 -9.10
CA GLN A 292 -18.73 -9.71 -10.30
C GLN A 292 -17.44 -9.40 -11.06
N MET A 293 -16.30 -9.94 -10.64
CA MET A 293 -15.00 -9.67 -11.25
C MET A 293 -15.01 -10.00 -12.74
N LYS A 294 -14.65 -9.00 -13.56
CA LYS A 294 -14.57 -9.10 -15.02
C LYS A 294 -13.15 -9.31 -15.51
N THR A 295 -12.16 -8.81 -14.77
CA THR A 295 -10.75 -8.87 -15.15
C THR A 295 -9.92 -9.44 -14.01
N LEU A 296 -9.18 -10.50 -14.30
CA LEU A 296 -8.19 -11.07 -13.40
C LEU A 296 -6.82 -11.01 -14.05
N SER A 297 -5.86 -10.43 -13.35
CA SER A 297 -4.47 -10.38 -13.79
C SER A 297 -3.60 -11.06 -12.74
N ALA A 298 -2.83 -12.08 -13.12
CA ALA A 298 -1.95 -12.79 -12.20
C ALA A 298 -0.56 -12.93 -12.82
N PHE A 299 0.44 -12.37 -12.13
CA PHE A 299 1.81 -12.29 -12.66
C PHE A 299 2.83 -12.72 -11.61
N SER A 300 3.84 -13.45 -12.06
CA SER A 300 5.07 -13.69 -11.30
C SER A 300 6.23 -12.88 -11.85
N VAL A 301 6.96 -12.16 -11.02
CA VAL A 301 8.12 -11.37 -11.48
C VAL A 301 9.37 -12.24 -11.63
N ARG A 302 9.50 -13.28 -10.80
CA ARG A 302 10.60 -14.25 -10.81
C ARG A 302 10.05 -15.66 -10.57
N PRO A 303 10.70 -16.72 -11.09
CA PRO A 303 10.32 -18.09 -10.78
C PRO A 303 10.51 -18.38 -9.28
N PRO A 304 9.79 -19.37 -8.73
CA PRO A 304 9.97 -19.78 -7.35
C PRO A 304 11.41 -20.23 -7.09
N GLN A 305 11.97 -19.88 -5.93
CA GLN A 305 13.37 -20.22 -5.61
C GLN A 305 13.52 -21.67 -5.13
N ARG A 306 12.42 -22.27 -4.67
CA ARG A 306 12.40 -23.62 -4.11
C ARG A 306 11.91 -24.63 -5.14
N GLU A 307 12.73 -25.65 -5.40
CA GLU A 307 12.35 -26.78 -6.24
C GLU A 307 11.10 -27.48 -5.68
N GLY A 308 10.13 -27.78 -6.55
CA GLY A 308 8.89 -28.48 -6.21
C GLY A 308 7.67 -27.59 -5.91
N PHE A 309 7.83 -26.27 -5.88
CA PHE A 309 6.67 -25.36 -5.88
C PHE A 309 6.08 -25.27 -7.28
N ARG A 310 4.74 -25.31 -7.37
CA ARG A 310 4.02 -25.00 -8.60
C ARG A 310 4.17 -23.51 -8.93
N SER A 311 4.02 -23.18 -10.21
CA SER A 311 3.96 -21.77 -10.62
C SER A 311 2.73 -21.12 -10.00
N PHE A 312 2.88 -19.90 -9.48
CA PHE A 312 1.76 -19.11 -8.96
C PHE A 312 0.64 -18.96 -10.01
N VAL A 313 1.01 -18.86 -11.28
CA VAL A 313 0.05 -18.77 -12.39
C VAL A 313 -0.73 -20.07 -12.55
N ASP A 314 -0.09 -21.22 -12.41
CA ASP A 314 -0.76 -22.52 -12.49
C ASP A 314 -1.76 -22.68 -11.34
N ASP A 315 -1.38 -22.28 -10.12
CA ASP A 315 -2.26 -22.34 -8.95
C ASP A 315 -3.52 -21.47 -9.15
N VAL A 316 -3.38 -20.29 -9.74
CA VAL A 316 -4.52 -19.41 -10.09
C VAL A 316 -5.43 -20.08 -11.12
N VAL A 317 -4.88 -20.61 -12.21
CA VAL A 317 -5.68 -21.25 -13.27
C VAL A 317 -6.37 -22.51 -12.75
N GLU A 318 -5.67 -23.33 -11.97
CA GLU A 318 -6.24 -24.53 -11.35
C GLU A 318 -7.35 -24.19 -10.38
N THR A 319 -7.19 -23.14 -9.57
CA THR A 319 -8.23 -22.67 -8.64
C THR A 319 -9.50 -22.28 -9.38
N ILE A 320 -9.40 -21.54 -10.48
CA ILE A 320 -10.54 -21.21 -11.35
C ILE A 320 -11.15 -22.50 -11.97
N CYS A 321 -10.32 -23.50 -12.21
CA CYS A 321 -10.71 -24.81 -12.75
C CYS A 321 -11.26 -25.80 -11.71
N GLN A 322 -11.39 -25.48 -10.42
CA GLN A 322 -11.98 -26.42 -9.46
C GLN A 322 -13.53 -26.41 -9.55
N THR A 323 -14.15 -27.56 -9.29
CA THR A 323 -15.57 -27.83 -9.60
C THR A 323 -16.55 -27.51 -8.49
N ASP A 324 -16.07 -27.36 -7.27
CA ASP A 324 -16.94 -27.38 -6.09
C ASP A 324 -17.49 -26.00 -5.71
N VAL A 325 -17.12 -24.94 -6.43
CA VAL A 325 -17.58 -23.58 -6.18
C VAL A 325 -18.26 -23.01 -7.42
N ASN A 326 -19.52 -23.39 -7.63
CA ASN A 326 -20.34 -23.02 -8.80
C ASN A 326 -20.49 -21.50 -9.05
N ASP A 327 -19.99 -20.63 -8.16
CA ASP A 327 -20.19 -19.18 -8.22
C ASP A 327 -18.89 -18.36 -8.38
N GLN A 328 -17.69 -18.98 -8.35
CA GLN A 328 -16.43 -18.24 -8.52
C GLN A 328 -16.21 -17.79 -9.97
N CYS A 329 -15.82 -16.51 -10.16
CA CYS A 329 -15.39 -15.97 -11.46
C CYS A 329 -16.38 -16.18 -12.61
N THR A 330 -17.69 -16.23 -12.33
CA THR A 330 -18.73 -16.42 -13.36
C THR A 330 -18.80 -15.23 -14.33
N ALA A 331 -18.56 -14.03 -13.81
CA ALA A 331 -18.52 -12.79 -14.59
C ALA A 331 -17.16 -12.53 -15.28
N LEU A 332 -16.17 -13.41 -15.11
CA LEU A 332 -14.82 -13.20 -15.66
C LEU A 332 -14.85 -13.19 -17.20
N GLU A 333 -14.39 -12.08 -17.78
CA GLU A 333 -14.33 -11.86 -19.23
C GLU A 333 -12.89 -11.77 -19.75
N GLU A 334 -11.96 -11.29 -18.93
CA GLU A 334 -10.56 -11.08 -19.28
C GLU A 334 -9.62 -11.74 -18.27
N LEU A 335 -8.69 -12.56 -18.78
CA LEU A 335 -7.64 -13.20 -17.99
C LEU A 335 -6.27 -12.79 -18.52
N ASN A 336 -5.44 -12.22 -17.65
CA ASN A 336 -4.09 -11.76 -17.99
C ASN A 336 -3.07 -12.53 -17.14
N LEU A 337 -2.20 -13.30 -17.79
CA LEU A 337 -1.21 -14.16 -17.12
C LEU A 337 0.19 -13.89 -17.66
N ASN A 338 1.20 -14.45 -17.01
CA ASN A 338 2.53 -14.53 -17.60
C ASN A 338 3.11 -15.95 -17.57
N CYS A 339 4.02 -16.21 -18.52
CA CYS A 339 4.83 -17.41 -18.58
C CYS A 339 6.30 -17.02 -18.64
N LEU A 340 7.00 -17.19 -17.52
CA LEU A 340 8.39 -16.73 -17.39
C LEU A 340 9.39 -17.61 -18.14
N GLN A 341 9.20 -18.93 -18.13
CA GLN A 341 10.15 -19.88 -18.70
C GLN A 341 9.52 -20.66 -19.86
N PRO A 342 10.22 -20.83 -20.99
CA PRO A 342 9.75 -21.66 -22.10
C PRO A 342 9.44 -23.11 -21.72
N SER A 343 10.10 -23.63 -20.69
CA SER A 343 9.84 -24.97 -20.14
C SER A 343 8.41 -25.14 -19.63
N ASP A 344 7.78 -24.05 -19.23
CA ASP A 344 6.47 -24.06 -18.57
C ASP A 344 5.33 -23.89 -19.59
N ASP A 345 5.66 -23.56 -20.85
CA ASP A 345 4.68 -23.24 -21.89
C ASP A 345 3.68 -24.37 -22.11
N GLU A 346 4.16 -25.62 -22.24
CA GLU A 346 3.28 -26.77 -22.51
C GLU A 346 2.33 -27.05 -21.33
N GLY A 347 2.81 -26.87 -20.10
CA GLY A 347 1.99 -27.04 -18.89
C GLY A 347 0.90 -25.97 -18.78
N LEU A 348 1.28 -24.72 -19.02
CA LEU A 348 0.34 -23.60 -18.98
C LEU A 348 -0.70 -23.69 -20.12
N ILE A 349 -0.29 -24.01 -21.34
CA ILE A 349 -1.19 -24.18 -22.49
C ILE A 349 -2.23 -25.27 -22.21
N ALA A 350 -1.81 -26.44 -21.72
CA ALA A 350 -2.73 -27.54 -21.42
C ALA A 350 -3.75 -27.17 -20.33
N THR A 351 -3.30 -26.43 -19.31
CA THR A 351 -4.17 -25.97 -18.22
C THR A 351 -5.17 -24.92 -18.71
N LEU A 352 -4.72 -23.98 -19.55
CA LEU A 352 -5.58 -22.97 -20.17
C LEU A 352 -6.59 -23.58 -21.15
N GLU A 353 -6.18 -24.56 -21.95
CA GLU A 353 -7.09 -25.27 -22.84
C GLU A 353 -8.25 -25.90 -22.05
N THR A 354 -7.92 -26.60 -20.95
CA THR A 354 -8.91 -27.21 -20.06
C THR A 354 -9.86 -26.16 -19.47
N LEU A 355 -9.32 -25.04 -18.97
CA LEU A 355 -10.10 -23.92 -18.44
C LEU A 355 -11.08 -23.37 -19.49
N LEU A 356 -10.58 -23.03 -20.67
CA LEU A 356 -11.35 -22.39 -21.73
C LEU A 356 -12.45 -23.30 -22.27
N GLN A 357 -12.15 -24.59 -22.50
CA GLN A 357 -13.15 -25.58 -22.94
C GLN A 357 -14.26 -25.72 -21.90
N ARG A 358 -13.90 -25.81 -20.61
CA ARG A 358 -14.87 -25.90 -19.52
C ARG A 358 -15.77 -24.66 -19.47
N ARG A 359 -15.19 -23.46 -19.42
CA ARG A 359 -15.94 -22.19 -19.39
C ARG A 359 -16.89 -22.05 -20.58
N ARG A 360 -16.44 -22.43 -21.78
CA ARG A 360 -17.27 -22.45 -22.99
C ARG A 360 -18.45 -23.42 -22.86
N SER A 361 -18.23 -24.62 -22.32
CA SER A 361 -19.29 -25.62 -22.10
C SER A 361 -20.34 -25.16 -21.07
N GLN A 362 -19.93 -24.32 -20.11
CA GLN A 362 -20.79 -23.74 -19.09
C GLN A 362 -21.50 -22.46 -19.55
N GLY A 363 -21.26 -21.99 -20.78
CA GLY A 363 -21.85 -20.77 -21.31
C GLY A 363 -21.22 -19.47 -20.78
N MET A 364 -20.01 -19.54 -20.22
CA MET A 364 -19.28 -18.42 -19.63
C MET A 364 -17.91 -18.20 -20.32
N PRO A 365 -17.85 -18.09 -21.66
CA PRO A 365 -16.58 -17.98 -22.36
C PRO A 365 -15.82 -16.72 -21.96
N LEU A 366 -14.49 -16.81 -21.86
CA LEU A 366 -13.66 -15.60 -21.80
C LEU A 366 -13.76 -14.86 -23.14
N LYS A 367 -13.70 -13.53 -23.09
CA LYS A 367 -13.60 -12.67 -24.27
C LYS A 367 -12.15 -12.42 -24.64
N ARG A 368 -11.28 -12.28 -23.64
CA ARG A 368 -9.86 -11.97 -23.86
C ARG A 368 -8.97 -12.80 -22.95
N LEU A 369 -7.89 -13.31 -23.54
CA LEU A 369 -6.77 -13.92 -22.85
C LEU A 369 -5.49 -13.21 -23.27
N ARG A 370 -4.75 -12.66 -22.31
CA ARG A 370 -3.43 -12.06 -22.54
C ARG A 370 -2.36 -12.86 -21.82
N ILE A 371 -1.25 -13.11 -22.52
CA ILE A 371 -0.13 -13.89 -22.00
C ILE A 371 1.15 -13.08 -22.19
N GLU A 372 1.78 -12.72 -21.08
CA GLU A 372 3.08 -12.07 -21.08
C GLU A 372 4.19 -13.14 -21.07
N LEU A 373 4.97 -13.24 -22.14
CA LEU A 373 5.96 -14.32 -22.32
C LEU A 373 7.34 -14.01 -21.72
N ALA A 374 7.44 -12.92 -20.94
CA ALA A 374 8.63 -12.49 -20.21
C ALA A 374 8.26 -11.71 -18.94
N GLY A 375 9.06 -11.81 -17.88
CA GLY A 375 8.90 -11.01 -16.65
C GLY A 375 9.87 -9.84 -16.57
N ARG A 376 9.57 -8.84 -15.73
CA ARG A 376 10.50 -7.71 -15.45
C ARG A 376 11.78 -8.24 -14.82
N GLY A 377 12.92 -7.89 -15.42
CA GLY A 377 14.25 -8.27 -14.93
C GLY A 377 14.61 -9.74 -15.13
N HIS A 378 13.72 -10.56 -15.70
CA HIS A 378 14.04 -11.93 -16.11
C HIS A 378 14.07 -12.02 -17.62
N ASN A 379 15.26 -11.84 -18.18
CA ASN A 379 15.48 -12.03 -19.60
C ASN A 379 15.82 -13.50 -19.83
N THR A 380 14.95 -14.23 -20.50
CA THR A 380 15.39 -15.45 -21.18
C THR A 380 16.14 -14.98 -22.42
N ASP A 381 17.41 -15.36 -22.58
CA ASP A 381 18.23 -15.06 -23.76
C ASP A 381 17.70 -15.86 -24.97
N LEU A 382 16.47 -15.56 -25.38
CA LEU A 382 15.82 -16.11 -26.57
C LEU A 382 16.07 -15.19 -27.75
N SER A 383 16.28 -15.80 -28.90
CA SER A 383 16.25 -15.12 -30.19
C SER A 383 14.83 -14.68 -30.56
N ASP A 384 14.72 -13.67 -31.44
CA ASP A 384 13.43 -13.22 -31.98
C ASP A 384 12.64 -14.37 -32.64
N GLU A 385 13.34 -15.34 -33.25
CA GLU A 385 12.74 -16.53 -33.85
C GLU A 385 12.14 -17.47 -32.80
N GLU A 386 12.85 -17.72 -31.70
CA GLU A 386 12.36 -18.53 -30.58
C GLU A 386 11.16 -17.87 -29.89
N GLN A 387 11.21 -16.55 -29.73
CA GLN A 387 10.12 -15.76 -29.15
C GLN A 387 8.87 -15.81 -30.03
N ALA A 388 9.01 -15.62 -31.35
CA ALA A 388 7.91 -15.77 -32.31
C ALA A 388 7.36 -17.20 -32.32
N ALA A 389 8.22 -18.22 -32.23
CA ALA A 389 7.78 -19.61 -32.15
C ALA A 389 6.99 -19.92 -30.87
N ARG A 390 7.34 -19.30 -29.74
CA ARG A 390 6.53 -19.38 -28.51
C ARG A 390 5.16 -18.74 -28.72
N GLU A 391 5.11 -17.51 -29.25
CA GLU A 391 3.84 -16.81 -29.52
C GLU A 391 2.90 -17.61 -30.41
N ILE A 392 3.42 -18.13 -31.53
CA ILE A 392 2.63 -18.91 -32.48
C ILE A 392 1.98 -20.10 -31.78
N ARG A 393 2.69 -20.78 -30.88
CA ARG A 393 2.19 -21.93 -30.14
C ARG A 393 0.95 -21.60 -29.30
N TYR A 394 0.99 -20.49 -28.56
CA TYR A 394 -0.16 -20.03 -27.78
C TYR A 394 -1.32 -19.60 -28.68
N LEU A 395 -1.03 -18.85 -29.75
CA LEU A 395 -2.05 -18.35 -30.66
C LEU A 395 -2.76 -19.47 -31.41
N GLU A 396 -2.03 -20.45 -31.94
CA GLU A 396 -2.63 -21.58 -32.69
C GLU A 396 -3.50 -22.47 -31.79
N THR A 397 -3.06 -22.68 -30.54
CA THR A 397 -3.76 -23.59 -29.62
C THR A 397 -4.98 -22.95 -28.95
N LEU A 398 -4.86 -21.70 -28.49
CA LEU A 398 -5.88 -21.09 -27.61
C LEU A 398 -6.91 -20.23 -28.37
N ARG A 399 -6.55 -19.64 -29.51
CA ARG A 399 -7.45 -18.77 -30.30
C ARG A 399 -8.76 -19.44 -30.76
N PRO A 400 -8.84 -20.75 -31.02
CA PRO A 400 -10.11 -21.42 -31.29
C PRO A 400 -11.10 -21.43 -30.11
N LEU A 401 -10.63 -21.11 -28.89
CA LEU A 401 -11.36 -21.29 -27.64
C LEU A 401 -11.76 -19.97 -26.95
N VAL A 402 -11.20 -18.83 -27.37
CA VAL A 402 -11.45 -17.49 -26.82
C VAL A 402 -11.49 -16.46 -27.95
N ASP A 403 -12.29 -15.40 -27.83
CA ASP A 403 -12.50 -14.43 -28.92
C ASP A 403 -11.20 -13.70 -29.30
N HIS A 404 -10.36 -13.39 -28.32
CA HIS A 404 -9.09 -12.70 -28.51
C HIS A 404 -7.97 -13.30 -27.66
N VAL A 405 -6.86 -13.67 -28.29
CA VAL A 405 -5.60 -14.02 -27.63
C VAL A 405 -4.55 -12.98 -28.00
N GLU A 406 -3.88 -12.43 -26.99
CA GLU A 406 -2.76 -11.50 -27.16
C GLU A 406 -1.53 -12.06 -26.44
N CYS A 407 -0.42 -12.20 -27.17
CA CYS A 407 0.88 -12.45 -26.58
C CYS A 407 1.62 -11.12 -26.47
N ALA A 408 2.13 -10.81 -25.29
CA ALA A 408 2.82 -9.56 -25.01
C ALA A 408 4.22 -9.82 -24.45
N HIS A 409 5.11 -8.85 -24.66
CA HIS A 409 6.49 -8.92 -24.19
C HIS A 409 6.84 -7.63 -23.47
N ARG A 410 7.21 -7.73 -22.18
CA ARG A 410 7.76 -6.62 -21.38
C ARG A 410 6.84 -5.39 -21.30
N THR A 411 5.52 -5.56 -21.23
CA THR A 411 4.56 -4.44 -21.25
C THR A 411 3.62 -4.38 -20.06
N LEU A 412 3.29 -5.51 -19.42
CA LEU A 412 2.38 -5.50 -18.27
C LEU A 412 3.07 -5.12 -16.96
N VAL A 413 4.39 -5.31 -16.86
CA VAL A 413 5.15 -5.04 -15.62
C VAL A 413 5.79 -3.64 -15.60
N ASP A 414 5.88 -2.95 -16.74
CA ASP A 414 6.39 -1.57 -16.84
C ASP A 414 5.34 -0.52 -16.40
N ARG A 415 4.07 -0.91 -16.22
CA ARG A 415 2.99 0.01 -15.85
C ARG A 415 2.99 0.46 -14.38
N HIS A 416 3.96 0.05 -13.58
CA HIS A 416 4.03 0.45 -12.18
C HIS A 416 5.45 0.89 -11.80
N ASP A 417 5.61 2.21 -11.70
CA ASP A 417 6.70 2.93 -10.99
C ASP A 417 6.75 2.58 -9.48
N LEU A 418 6.06 1.54 -9.01
CA LEU A 418 6.07 1.07 -7.62
C LEU A 418 7.39 0.40 -7.22
N GLU A 419 8.25 -0.01 -8.16
CA GLU A 419 9.61 -0.42 -7.82
C GLU A 419 10.46 0.74 -7.28
N ALA A 420 10.20 2.00 -7.63
CA ALA A 420 10.86 3.12 -6.94
C ALA A 420 10.45 3.18 -5.45
N SER A 421 9.30 2.64 -5.07
CA SER A 421 8.90 2.51 -3.66
C SER A 421 9.25 1.16 -3.01
N LEU A 422 9.43 0.09 -3.80
CA LEU A 422 9.74 -1.27 -3.30
C LEU A 422 11.23 -1.63 -3.37
N LEU A 423 12.04 -0.94 -4.18
CA LEU A 423 13.49 -1.19 -4.39
C LEU A 423 14.42 -0.07 -3.90
N ASP A 424 13.92 1.09 -3.46
CA ASP A 424 14.77 2.17 -2.89
C ASP A 424 15.35 1.83 -1.50
N THR A 425 15.29 0.57 -1.09
CA THR A 425 16.01 0.07 0.09
C THR A 425 17.53 -0.06 -0.12
N SER A 426 18.11 0.55 -1.15
CA SER A 426 19.56 0.50 -1.42
C SER A 426 20.32 1.78 -1.09
N THR A 427 19.68 2.94 -0.98
CA THR A 427 20.39 4.21 -0.75
C THR A 427 19.49 5.28 -0.10
N SER A 428 19.55 5.38 1.23
CA SER A 428 19.48 6.64 2.00
C SER A 428 19.54 6.31 3.47
#